data_AF-A0A367VGP9-F1
#
_entry.id   AF-A0A367VGP9-F1
#
_cell.length_a   1.000
_cell.length_b   1.000
_cell.length_c   1.000
_cell.angle_alpha   90.00
_cell.angle_beta   90.00
_cell.angle_gamma   90.00
#
_symmetry.space_group_name_H-M   'P 1'
#
loop_
_entity.id
_entity.type
_entity.pdbx_description
1 polymer ?
#
loop_
_entity_poly.entity_id
_entity_poly.type
_entity_poly.pdbx_seq_one_letter_code
_entity_poly.pdbx_strand_id
1 'polypeptide(L)'
;MVGLVFKSLITGADTVDDMGGAADDVLAADDVLCRYGIARFTPPEPNAHIGASVDDEVADVVKAAVSSVPESAGVRIDQFFSPNPDAADPFQAMREAQLGVLNVAHRKDVDTVFWGRQDPRNGYLDLHMVSDALASSLYDLMLPQTYSFRQLTHPDVSEALRILLTAQLVLKSTGGEQRALQIARLAAVLEDLQDRIHGGDIFSQGGAGVGLAYGFGAFVLSETGDRSYCASALRVMEPYIRKMVSEASEKPVSATGKTAAPTGLKGESLDADNAGAQEVPLSTLLDGISDFSKINPRTVAALALYGALVNWSLIANLKARSGALSIAIWRMLERRIELSMGSPVDRALSICKLGEAMVLTGKDKEDAKLVDKGAAHYRRAIGMINARVHGPLYATIAYGLAEAIVSSATIRDVTIPDTQVVPVFQAALKVCTRRDHPYIWGRIMFALATVYLTNGNLHKDIEMLTHARMSYSQAYEAFNEAGAKGAARAASGGYTRSENFLSQLGHRKTVMDATGGVGESSDKGAANAS
;
A
#
# COMPACT_ATOMS: atom_id res chain seq x y z
N MET A 1 18.63 6.83 47.26
CA MET A 1 18.96 8.12 46.61
C MET A 1 18.92 7.88 45.12
N VAL A 2 18.08 8.51 44.30
CA VAL A 2 16.83 9.30 44.48
C VAL A 2 15.97 8.84 43.28
N GLY A 3 14.72 8.38 43.39
CA GLY A 3 13.51 9.13 43.80
C GLY A 3 12.88 9.79 42.55
N LEU A 4 11.57 9.72 42.28
CA LEU A 4 10.41 9.27 43.07
C LEU A 4 9.27 8.78 42.14
N VAL A 5 8.25 8.14 42.73
CA VAL A 5 6.98 7.77 42.06
C VAL A 5 5.83 8.58 42.66
N PHE A 6 5.10 9.32 41.81
CA PHE A 6 3.74 9.81 42.03
C PHE A 6 3.04 9.75 40.66
N LYS A 7 1.88 9.12 40.43
CA LYS A 7 0.60 9.01 41.17
C LYS A 7 -0.27 10.27 41.03
N SER A 8 -1.35 10.13 40.25
CA SER A 8 -2.38 11.14 39.97
C SER A 8 -3.17 11.54 41.22
N LEU A 9 -3.65 12.80 41.25
CA LEU A 9 -4.81 13.24 42.02
C LEU A 9 -5.43 14.51 41.38
N ILE A 10 -6.69 14.80 41.75
CA ILE A 10 -7.59 15.73 41.04
C ILE A 10 -7.84 17.01 41.86
N THR A 11 -7.82 18.16 41.18
CA THR A 11 -8.58 19.38 41.51
C THR A 11 -8.98 20.04 40.17
N GLY A 12 -10.14 20.66 39.99
CA GLY A 12 -11.19 21.00 40.95
C GLY A 12 -11.64 22.44 40.66
N ALA A 13 -12.79 22.57 39.99
CA ALA A 13 -13.28 23.77 39.30
C ALA A 13 -13.29 25.11 40.09
N ASP A 14 -13.27 26.21 39.33
CA ASP A 14 -13.98 27.46 39.69
C ASP A 14 -14.32 28.28 38.41
N THR A 15 -15.18 29.30 38.56
CA THR A 15 -15.85 30.04 37.47
C THR A 15 -15.92 31.57 37.78
N VAL A 16 -16.31 32.49 36.87
CA VAL A 16 -16.93 32.36 35.53
C VAL A 16 -16.00 32.97 34.43
N ASP A 17 -16.35 33.76 33.40
CA ASP A 17 -17.55 34.52 32.99
C ASP A 17 -17.69 34.60 31.45
N ASP A 18 -18.88 34.92 30.95
CA ASP A 18 -19.23 34.92 29.51
C ASP A 18 -19.44 36.35 28.97
N MET A 19 -18.84 36.64 27.80
CA MET A 19 -19.09 37.86 27.01
C MET A 19 -18.85 37.65 25.50
N GLY A 20 -19.66 36.78 24.88
CA GLY A 20 -20.19 36.98 23.53
C GLY A 20 -19.20 37.28 22.38
N GLY A 21 -18.57 36.23 21.85
CA GLY A 21 -17.96 36.20 20.51
C GLY A 21 -18.69 35.21 19.60
N ALA A 22 -18.59 35.36 18.28
CA ALA A 22 -19.20 34.40 17.35
C ALA A 22 -18.53 33.03 17.44
N ALA A 23 -19.33 31.96 17.32
CA ALA A 23 -18.85 30.58 17.37
C ALA A 23 -18.15 30.17 16.05
N ASP A 24 -16.87 30.53 15.91
CA ASP A 24 -15.94 29.68 15.16
C ASP A 24 -15.76 28.38 15.95
N ASP A 25 -15.91 27.23 15.28
CA ASP A 25 -15.89 25.90 15.90
C ASP A 25 -14.43 25.44 16.14
N VAL A 26 -13.76 26.15 17.06
CA VAL A 26 -12.35 25.93 17.40
C VAL A 26 -12.22 24.66 18.23
N LEU A 27 -12.02 23.53 17.55
CA LEU A 27 -11.57 22.27 18.14
C LEU A 27 -10.41 22.52 19.13
N ALA A 28 -10.46 21.87 20.28
CA ALA A 28 -9.36 21.96 21.25
C ALA A 28 -8.08 21.43 20.60
N ALA A 29 -6.92 21.95 21.03
CA ALA A 29 -5.63 21.62 20.40
C ALA A 29 -5.29 20.11 20.44
N ASP A 30 -5.87 19.37 21.40
CA ASP A 30 -5.73 17.93 21.56
C ASP A 30 -6.65 17.08 20.64
N ASP A 31 -7.71 17.68 20.08
CA ASP A 31 -8.68 16.98 19.19
C ASP A 31 -8.26 16.97 17.71
N VAL A 32 -7.18 17.67 17.34
CA VAL A 32 -6.72 17.80 15.95
C VAL A 32 -5.71 16.69 15.62
N LEU A 33 -6.20 15.58 15.04
CA LEU A 33 -5.32 14.49 14.60
C LEU A 33 -4.41 14.90 13.42
N CYS A 34 -4.88 15.70 12.45
CA CYS A 34 -4.07 16.07 11.27
C CYS A 34 -4.12 17.57 10.93
N ARG A 35 -2.95 18.23 10.91
CA ARG A 35 -2.80 19.61 10.42
C ARG A 35 -2.43 19.56 8.94
N TYR A 36 -3.31 20.06 8.09
CA TYR A 36 -3.11 20.08 6.63
C TYR A 36 -2.77 21.47 6.12
N GLY A 37 -1.79 21.54 5.22
CA GLY A 37 -1.36 22.75 4.55
C GLY A 37 -1.97 22.85 3.16
N ILE A 38 -2.30 24.06 2.74
CA ILE A 38 -2.70 24.35 1.36
C ILE A 38 -1.75 25.41 0.81
N ALA A 39 -0.92 25.01 -0.16
CA ALA A 39 -0.01 25.89 -0.88
C ALA A 39 -0.74 26.75 -1.92
N ARG A 40 -0.04 27.74 -2.49
CA ARG A 40 -0.54 28.44 -3.68
C ARG A 40 -0.49 27.51 -4.89
N PHE A 41 -1.55 27.52 -5.69
CA PHE A 41 -1.63 26.86 -6.99
C PHE A 41 -1.44 27.83 -8.16
N THR A 42 -1.54 29.13 -7.87
CA THR A 42 -1.19 30.22 -8.79
C THR A 42 0.24 30.73 -8.48
N PRO A 43 1.11 30.90 -9.51
CA PRO A 43 2.39 31.57 -9.31
C PRO A 43 2.15 33.06 -9.00
N PRO A 44 2.91 33.67 -8.07
CA PRO A 44 2.76 35.10 -7.76
C PRO A 44 3.14 35.95 -8.97
N GLU A 45 2.36 37.01 -9.26
CA GLU A 45 2.70 37.93 -10.34
C GLU A 45 3.99 38.71 -10.03
N PRO A 46 4.92 38.86 -10.99
CA PRO A 46 6.20 39.53 -10.76
C PRO A 46 6.08 41.05 -10.48
N ASN A 47 4.90 41.64 -10.73
CA ASN A 47 4.61 43.07 -10.51
C ASN A 47 3.54 43.32 -9.42
N ALA A 48 3.13 42.28 -8.67
CA ALA A 48 2.18 42.44 -7.57
C ALA A 48 2.69 43.47 -6.56
N HIS A 49 1.88 44.48 -6.26
CA HIS A 49 2.25 45.51 -5.29
C HIS A 49 2.36 44.90 -3.89
N ILE A 50 3.35 45.37 -3.11
CA ILE A 50 3.59 44.87 -1.74
C ILE A 50 2.34 45.13 -0.89
N GLY A 51 1.64 44.05 -0.50
CA GLY A 51 0.39 44.10 0.25
C GLY A 51 -0.88 43.77 -0.56
N ALA A 52 -0.80 43.56 -1.87
CA ALA A 52 -1.91 43.02 -2.64
C ALA A 52 -2.07 41.51 -2.37
N SER A 53 -3.19 41.11 -1.76
CA SER A 53 -3.58 39.70 -1.71
C SER A 53 -4.01 39.26 -3.10
N VAL A 54 -3.11 38.60 -3.84
CA VAL A 54 -3.49 37.85 -5.03
C VAL A 54 -4.26 36.62 -4.53
N ASP A 55 -5.59 36.70 -4.59
CA ASP A 55 -6.47 35.60 -4.21
C ASP A 55 -6.14 34.33 -5.02
N ASP A 56 -6.32 33.17 -4.41
CA ASP A 56 -6.03 31.88 -5.04
C ASP A 56 -7.29 31.01 -4.93
N GLU A 57 -8.25 31.29 -5.80
CA GLU A 57 -9.55 30.61 -5.86
C GLU A 57 -9.40 29.08 -5.86
N VAL A 58 -8.33 28.57 -6.48
CA VAL A 58 -8.01 27.14 -6.52
C VAL A 58 -7.66 26.62 -5.12
N ALA A 59 -6.77 27.31 -4.39
CA ALA A 59 -6.46 26.99 -3.01
C ALA A 59 -7.69 27.12 -2.08
N ASP A 60 -8.62 28.03 -2.37
CA ASP A 60 -9.82 28.25 -1.57
C ASP A 60 -10.93 27.21 -1.84
N VAL A 61 -11.11 26.75 -3.07
CA VAL A 61 -11.97 25.59 -3.36
C VAL A 61 -11.37 24.30 -2.79
N VAL A 62 -10.05 24.10 -2.86
CA VAL A 62 -9.38 22.99 -2.18
C VAL A 62 -9.61 23.05 -0.67
N LYS A 63 -9.53 24.25 -0.05
CA LYS A 63 -9.81 24.45 1.38
C LYS A 63 -11.25 24.07 1.73
N ALA A 64 -12.23 24.54 0.96
CA ALA A 64 -13.66 24.28 1.20
C ALA A 64 -14.04 22.80 1.05
N ALA A 65 -13.39 22.06 0.16
CA ALA A 65 -13.60 20.61 0.03
C ALA A 65 -13.16 19.84 1.29
N VAL A 66 -11.95 20.15 1.80
CA VAL A 66 -11.33 19.38 2.90
C VAL A 66 -11.68 19.89 4.30
N SER A 67 -12.14 21.13 4.47
CA SER A 67 -12.50 21.69 5.79
C SER A 67 -13.69 21.00 6.47
N SER A 68 -14.39 20.11 5.76
CA SER A 68 -15.46 19.27 6.28
C SER A 68 -14.99 17.90 6.81
N VAL A 69 -13.67 17.62 6.79
CA VAL A 69 -13.09 16.38 7.31
C VAL A 69 -12.81 16.53 8.82
N PRO A 70 -13.46 15.75 9.72
CA PRO A 70 -13.30 15.90 11.16
C PRO A 70 -11.87 15.61 11.66
N GLU A 71 -11.53 16.16 12.84
CA GLU A 71 -10.22 16.01 13.49
C GLU A 71 -9.05 16.48 12.61
N SER A 72 -9.32 17.45 11.71
CA SER A 72 -8.32 18.07 10.86
C SER A 72 -8.39 19.59 10.92
N ALA A 73 -7.25 20.26 10.75
CA ALA A 73 -7.17 21.72 10.79
C ALA A 73 -6.31 22.28 9.64
N GLY A 74 -6.81 23.32 8.97
CA GLY A 74 -6.22 23.87 7.75
C GLY A 74 -5.32 25.09 7.96
N VAL A 75 -4.09 25.03 7.43
CA VAL A 75 -3.10 26.11 7.45
C VAL A 75 -2.81 26.59 6.03
N ARG A 76 -2.84 27.91 5.78
CA ARG A 76 -2.44 28.47 4.47
C ARG A 76 -0.92 28.52 4.35
N ILE A 77 -0.40 28.14 3.19
CA ILE A 77 1.02 28.20 2.84
C ILE A 77 1.15 29.12 1.63
N ASP A 78 1.49 30.38 1.88
CA ASP A 78 1.54 31.48 0.89
C ASP A 78 2.79 31.42 -0.01
N GLN A 79 3.14 30.21 -0.44
CA GLN A 79 4.25 29.89 -1.31
C GLN A 79 3.73 29.01 -2.45
N PHE A 80 4.11 29.37 -3.68
CA PHE A 80 3.93 28.52 -4.86
C PHE A 80 5.12 27.57 -4.99
N PHE A 81 4.87 26.33 -5.40
CA PHE A 81 5.89 25.30 -5.56
C PHE A 81 5.81 24.68 -6.97
N SER A 82 6.96 24.47 -7.58
CA SER A 82 7.09 23.81 -8.88
C SER A 82 8.36 22.96 -8.94
N PRO A 83 8.34 21.78 -9.58
CA PRO A 83 9.56 21.06 -9.95
C PRO A 83 10.53 21.95 -10.71
N ASN A 84 11.83 21.81 -10.44
CA ASN A 84 12.87 22.55 -11.13
C ASN A 84 12.86 22.21 -12.65
N PRO A 85 12.63 23.18 -13.56
CA PRO A 85 12.58 22.91 -15.00
C PRO A 85 13.94 22.56 -15.60
N ASP A 86 15.05 22.97 -14.95
CA ASP A 86 16.42 22.79 -15.44
C ASP A 86 17.07 21.49 -14.91
N ALA A 87 16.34 20.70 -14.13
CA ALA A 87 16.84 19.45 -13.57
C ALA A 87 16.90 18.32 -14.61
N ALA A 88 18.04 17.64 -14.70
CA ALA A 88 18.31 16.65 -15.75
C ALA A 88 17.42 15.38 -15.70
N ASP A 89 16.82 15.07 -14.54
CA ASP A 89 15.84 14.00 -14.38
C ASP A 89 14.54 14.55 -13.74
N PRO A 90 13.38 14.49 -14.42
CA PRO A 90 12.10 14.90 -13.86
C PRO A 90 11.69 14.19 -12.55
N PHE A 91 12.24 13.00 -12.28
CA PHE A 91 12.03 12.30 -11.00
C PHE A 91 12.76 13.00 -9.86
N GLN A 92 14.00 13.43 -10.09
CA GLN A 92 14.75 14.25 -9.13
C GLN A 92 14.07 15.60 -8.94
N ALA A 93 13.66 16.27 -10.03
CA ALA A 93 12.95 17.55 -10.00
C ALA A 93 11.69 17.52 -9.10
N MET A 94 10.90 16.45 -9.21
CA MET A 94 9.69 16.25 -8.41
C MET A 94 10.02 15.94 -6.94
N ARG A 95 10.96 15.02 -6.69
CA ARG A 95 11.39 14.66 -5.32
C ARG A 95 11.99 15.86 -4.57
N GLU A 96 12.79 16.69 -5.23
CA GLU A 96 13.34 17.93 -4.65
C GLU A 96 12.24 18.93 -4.30
N ALA A 97 11.26 19.15 -5.19
CA ALA A 97 10.12 20.02 -4.89
C ALA A 97 9.28 19.49 -3.71
N GLN A 98 9.02 18.18 -3.65
CA GLN A 98 8.23 17.54 -2.59
C GLN A 98 8.92 17.60 -1.23
N LEU A 99 10.24 17.37 -1.18
CA LEU A 99 11.04 17.61 0.02
C LEU A 99 11.06 19.10 0.40
N GLY A 100 11.11 20.01 -0.59
CA GLY A 100 10.97 21.45 -0.36
C GLY A 100 9.64 21.83 0.30
N VAL A 101 8.53 21.23 -0.14
CA VAL A 101 7.20 21.42 0.46
C VAL A 101 7.17 20.90 1.91
N LEU A 102 7.66 19.69 2.18
CA LEU A 102 7.71 19.14 3.55
C LEU A 102 8.57 20.00 4.49
N ASN A 103 9.73 20.47 4.02
CA ASN A 103 10.59 21.39 4.80
C ASN A 103 9.90 22.72 5.17
N VAL A 104 8.85 23.13 4.44
CA VAL A 104 8.00 24.28 4.78
C VAL A 104 6.84 23.87 5.68
N ALA A 105 6.27 22.67 5.47
CA ALA A 105 5.24 22.08 6.31
C ALA A 105 5.70 21.93 7.77
N HIS A 106 6.87 21.35 8.01
CA HIS A 106 7.45 21.18 9.35
C HIS A 106 7.69 22.52 10.07
N ARG A 107 7.97 23.60 9.34
CA ARG A 107 8.13 24.96 9.92
C ARG A 107 6.80 25.61 10.29
N LYS A 108 5.68 25.07 9.80
CA LYS A 108 4.32 25.54 10.06
C LYS A 108 3.49 24.55 10.89
N ASP A 109 4.13 23.50 11.44
CA ASP A 109 3.47 22.42 12.20
C ASP A 109 2.33 21.74 11.40
N VAL A 110 2.67 21.32 10.18
CA VAL A 110 1.75 20.71 9.20
C VAL A 110 2.26 19.31 8.81
N ASP A 111 1.37 18.32 8.88
CA ASP A 111 1.63 16.90 8.59
C ASP A 111 1.57 16.55 7.10
N THR A 112 0.71 17.26 6.36
CA THR A 112 0.31 16.95 4.98
C THR A 112 0.11 18.25 4.22
N VAL A 113 0.66 18.40 3.01
CA VAL A 113 0.43 19.58 2.18
C VAL A 113 -0.19 19.21 0.83
N PHE A 114 -1.28 19.90 0.50
CA PHE A 114 -1.83 20.00 -0.85
C PHE A 114 -1.14 21.14 -1.60
N TRP A 115 -0.55 20.83 -2.75
CA TRP A 115 0.13 21.78 -3.62
C TRP A 115 0.00 21.36 -5.09
N GLY A 116 0.44 22.19 -6.03
CA GLY A 116 0.42 21.85 -7.45
C GLY A 116 0.24 23.10 -8.30
N ARG A 117 -0.42 22.95 -9.45
CA ARG A 117 -0.71 24.08 -10.35
C ARG A 117 -1.95 23.83 -11.20
N GLN A 118 -2.59 24.92 -11.62
CA GLN A 118 -3.49 24.86 -12.77
C GLN A 118 -2.69 24.83 -14.08
N ASP A 119 -3.08 24.00 -15.05
CA ASP A 119 -2.50 24.01 -16.40
C ASP A 119 -3.17 25.11 -17.24
N PRO A 120 -2.45 26.18 -17.64
CA PRO A 120 -3.02 27.32 -18.36
C PRO A 120 -3.51 26.96 -19.78
N ARG A 121 -3.28 25.75 -20.28
CA ARG A 121 -3.72 25.32 -21.61
C ARG A 121 -5.12 24.70 -21.65
N ASN A 122 -5.61 24.19 -20.53
CA ASN A 122 -6.88 23.45 -20.45
C ASN A 122 -7.68 23.73 -19.17
N GLY A 123 -7.14 24.52 -18.24
CA GLY A 123 -7.78 24.87 -16.97
C GLY A 123 -7.79 23.76 -15.92
N TYR A 124 -7.17 22.60 -16.20
CA TYR A 124 -7.17 21.46 -15.28
C TYR A 124 -6.25 21.74 -14.08
N LEU A 125 -6.64 21.27 -12.90
CA LEU A 125 -5.78 21.28 -11.73
C LEU A 125 -4.95 19.99 -11.68
N ASP A 126 -3.63 20.11 -11.85
CA ASP A 126 -2.69 19.04 -11.51
C ASP A 126 -2.26 19.24 -10.05
N LEU A 127 -2.90 18.51 -9.15
CA LEU A 127 -2.68 18.54 -7.70
C LEU A 127 -1.76 17.41 -7.24
N HIS A 128 -0.97 17.70 -6.22
CA HIS A 128 -0.11 16.79 -5.48
C HIS A 128 -0.47 16.85 -3.99
N MET A 129 -0.29 15.72 -3.31
CA MET A 129 -0.35 15.63 -1.84
C MET A 129 0.97 15.03 -1.37
N VAL A 130 1.57 15.60 -0.33
CA VAL A 130 2.80 15.11 0.30
C VAL A 130 2.65 15.11 1.82
N SER A 131 3.18 14.10 2.49
CA SER A 131 3.16 13.94 3.95
C SER A 131 4.36 13.13 4.42
N ASP A 132 4.69 13.17 5.71
CA ASP A 132 5.77 12.34 6.28
C ASP A 132 5.49 10.83 6.14
N ALA A 133 4.21 10.44 6.17
CA ALA A 133 3.80 9.07 5.90
C ALA A 133 4.15 8.66 4.46
N LEU A 134 3.87 9.52 3.47
CA LEU A 134 4.17 9.27 2.05
C LEU A 134 5.66 9.40 1.71
N ALA A 135 6.43 10.19 2.47
CA ALA A 135 7.89 10.30 2.35
C ALA A 135 8.65 9.06 2.87
N SER A 136 7.93 8.04 3.38
CA SER A 136 8.51 6.77 3.78
C SER A 136 8.90 5.90 2.57
N SER A 137 10.01 5.18 2.71
CA SER A 137 10.52 4.16 1.75
C SER A 137 9.54 3.02 1.38
N LEU A 138 8.35 2.97 1.96
CA LEU A 138 7.24 2.10 1.53
C LEU A 138 6.49 2.66 0.30
N TYR A 139 6.49 3.98 0.11
CA TYR A 139 5.64 4.69 -0.85
C TYR A 139 6.40 5.59 -1.83
N ASP A 140 7.74 5.59 -1.81
CA ASP A 140 8.62 6.38 -2.71
C ASP A 140 8.16 6.43 -4.18
N LEU A 141 7.72 5.30 -4.73
CA LEU A 141 7.25 5.19 -6.11
C LEU A 141 5.89 5.87 -6.36
N MET A 142 5.07 6.02 -5.32
CA MET A 142 3.79 6.73 -5.33
C MET A 142 3.91 8.19 -4.89
N LEU A 143 5.02 8.59 -4.28
CA LEU A 143 5.30 9.98 -3.89
C LEU A 143 5.03 10.98 -5.05
N PRO A 144 5.48 10.77 -6.31
CA PRO A 144 5.22 11.71 -7.41
C PRO A 144 3.82 11.59 -8.03
N GLN A 145 2.81 11.11 -7.30
CA GLN A 145 1.43 11.02 -7.79
C GLN A 145 0.85 12.42 -8.08
N THR A 146 0.35 12.59 -9.30
CA THR A 146 -0.48 13.74 -9.70
C THR A 146 -1.95 13.31 -9.73
N TYR A 147 -2.83 14.14 -9.18
CA TYR A 147 -4.27 14.02 -9.26
C TYR A 147 -4.78 15.13 -10.19
N SER A 148 -5.17 14.76 -11.41
CA SER A 148 -5.49 15.69 -12.49
C SER A 148 -7.00 15.89 -12.61
N PHE A 149 -7.50 17.04 -12.18
CA PHE A 149 -8.93 17.37 -12.08
C PHE A 149 -9.37 18.38 -13.15
N ARG A 150 -10.56 18.21 -13.72
CA ARG A 150 -11.05 19.01 -14.86
C ARG A 150 -12.01 20.12 -14.48
N GLN A 151 -12.89 19.86 -13.52
CA GLN A 151 -13.94 20.77 -13.06
C GLN A 151 -13.81 20.87 -11.54
N LEU A 152 -13.08 21.87 -11.05
CA LEU A 152 -12.66 21.93 -9.64
C LEU A 152 -13.83 22.01 -8.65
N THR A 153 -14.95 22.59 -9.07
CA THR A 153 -16.21 22.72 -8.30
C THR A 153 -17.15 21.52 -8.43
N HIS A 154 -16.78 20.46 -9.17
CA HIS A 154 -17.62 19.28 -9.32
C HIS A 154 -17.62 18.44 -8.03
N PRO A 155 -18.78 17.91 -7.55
CA PRO A 155 -18.86 17.16 -6.29
C PRO A 155 -17.82 16.04 -6.16
N ASP A 156 -17.64 15.22 -7.20
CA ASP A 156 -16.64 14.15 -7.24
C ASP A 156 -15.20 14.61 -6.98
N VAL A 157 -14.86 15.88 -7.28
CA VAL A 157 -13.54 16.46 -6.99
C VAL A 157 -13.43 16.84 -5.51
N SER A 158 -14.52 17.34 -4.91
CA SER A 158 -14.60 17.56 -3.46
C SER A 158 -14.43 16.24 -2.70
N GLU A 159 -15.16 15.19 -3.08
CA GLU A 159 -15.01 13.86 -2.46
C GLU A 159 -13.61 13.28 -2.71
N ALA A 160 -13.02 13.43 -3.90
CA ALA A 160 -11.65 13.01 -4.14
C ALA A 160 -10.65 13.66 -3.16
N LEU A 161 -10.79 14.97 -2.88
CA LEU A 161 -9.93 15.67 -1.92
C LEU A 161 -10.16 15.19 -0.47
N ARG A 162 -11.41 14.91 -0.10
CA ARG A 162 -11.76 14.31 1.20
C ARG A 162 -11.19 12.91 1.37
N ILE A 163 -11.20 12.06 0.34
CA ILE A 163 -10.55 10.74 0.35
C ILE A 163 -9.05 10.90 0.62
N LEU A 164 -8.37 11.84 -0.05
CA LEU A 164 -6.95 12.07 0.13
C LEU A 164 -6.60 12.46 1.57
N LEU A 165 -7.33 13.40 2.18
CA LEU A 165 -7.09 13.80 3.58
C LEU A 165 -7.49 12.71 4.59
N THR A 166 -8.62 12.04 4.38
CA THR A 166 -9.09 10.95 5.27
C THR A 166 -8.13 9.74 5.22
N ALA A 167 -7.51 9.47 4.07
CA ALA A 167 -6.44 8.49 3.95
C ALA A 167 -5.17 8.89 4.74
N GLN A 168 -4.82 10.18 4.82
CA GLN A 168 -3.74 10.64 5.71
C GLN A 168 -4.11 10.54 7.19
N LEU A 169 -5.37 10.80 7.57
CA LEU A 169 -5.86 10.56 8.93
C LEU A 169 -5.73 9.08 9.32
N VAL A 170 -6.04 8.13 8.43
CA VAL A 170 -5.78 6.70 8.66
C VAL A 170 -4.28 6.42 8.83
N LEU A 171 -3.41 6.95 7.97
CA LEU A 171 -1.96 6.73 8.05
C LEU A 171 -1.33 7.32 9.32
N LYS A 172 -1.76 8.52 9.76
CA LYS A 172 -1.26 9.19 10.97
C LYS A 172 -1.87 8.64 12.27
N SER A 173 -3.09 8.10 12.24
CA SER A 173 -3.78 7.56 13.43
C SER A 173 -2.91 6.56 14.22
N THR A 174 -2.91 6.66 15.56
CA THR A 174 -2.25 5.68 16.44
C THR A 174 -3.24 5.18 17.49
N GLY A 175 -3.03 3.94 17.97
CA GLY A 175 -4.02 3.25 18.81
C GLY A 175 -5.16 2.62 18.00
N GLY A 176 -5.64 1.44 18.45
CA GLY A 176 -6.58 0.62 17.68
C GLY A 176 -7.97 1.25 17.49
N GLU A 177 -8.50 1.93 18.51
CA GLU A 177 -9.83 2.56 18.45
C GLU A 177 -9.83 3.76 17.50
N GLN A 178 -8.87 4.67 17.68
CA GLN A 178 -8.72 5.86 16.84
C GLN A 178 -8.45 5.49 15.37
N ARG A 179 -7.59 4.49 15.13
CA ARG A 179 -7.36 3.97 13.77
C ARG A 179 -8.62 3.31 13.19
N ALA A 180 -9.38 2.56 13.97
CA ALA A 180 -10.64 1.96 13.53
C ALA A 180 -11.71 3.01 13.17
N LEU A 181 -11.75 4.15 13.88
CA LEU A 181 -12.62 5.29 13.55
C LEU A 181 -12.28 5.90 12.19
N GLN A 182 -11.00 6.23 11.94
CA GLN A 182 -10.60 6.81 10.66
C GLN A 182 -10.76 5.81 9.50
N ILE A 183 -10.53 4.51 9.73
CA ILE A 183 -10.83 3.44 8.75
C ILE A 183 -12.31 3.45 8.39
N ALA A 184 -13.21 3.54 9.37
CA ALA A 184 -14.65 3.55 9.13
C ALA A 184 -15.10 4.78 8.32
N ARG A 185 -14.52 5.97 8.60
CA ARG A 185 -14.76 7.18 7.81
C ARG A 185 -14.28 7.05 6.37
N LEU A 186 -13.06 6.53 6.16
CA LEU A 186 -12.52 6.32 4.82
C LEU A 186 -13.35 5.29 4.02
N ALA A 187 -13.80 4.22 4.67
CA ALA A 187 -14.67 3.22 4.06
C ALA A 187 -16.02 3.81 3.62
N ALA A 188 -16.68 4.63 4.46
CA ALA A 188 -17.95 5.26 4.13
C ALA A 188 -17.86 6.17 2.89
N VAL A 189 -16.86 7.05 2.81
CA VAL A 189 -16.63 7.93 1.63
C VAL A 189 -16.32 7.11 0.37
N LEU A 190 -15.75 5.91 0.52
CA LEU A 190 -15.51 4.99 -0.60
C LEU A 190 -16.73 4.14 -0.97
N GLU A 191 -17.71 3.96 -0.08
CA GLU A 191 -18.92 3.16 -0.33
C GLU A 191 -19.86 3.87 -1.32
N ASP A 192 -20.16 5.16 -1.09
CA ASP A 192 -20.97 6.01 -1.99
C ASP A 192 -20.42 6.06 -3.43
N LEU A 193 -19.09 6.09 -3.57
CA LEU A 193 -18.42 6.07 -4.87
C LEU A 193 -18.28 4.65 -5.44
N GLN A 194 -18.19 3.62 -4.60
CA GLN A 194 -18.12 2.23 -5.03
C GLN A 194 -19.39 1.81 -5.80
N ASP A 195 -20.57 2.18 -5.30
CA ASP A 195 -21.83 1.84 -5.95
C ASP A 195 -22.00 2.55 -7.30
N ARG A 196 -21.53 3.79 -7.43
CA ARG A 196 -21.44 4.48 -8.73
C ARG A 196 -20.49 3.75 -9.70
N ILE A 197 -19.33 3.28 -9.23
CA ILE A 197 -18.38 2.47 -10.02
C ILE A 197 -18.94 1.06 -10.34
N HIS A 198 -19.92 0.57 -9.57
CA HIS A 198 -20.69 -0.64 -9.91
C HIS A 198 -21.78 -0.38 -10.94
N GLY A 199 -22.41 0.80 -10.90
CA GLY A 199 -23.29 1.31 -11.96
C GLY A 199 -22.58 1.67 -13.28
N GLY A 200 -21.25 1.63 -13.31
CA GLY A 200 -20.43 1.88 -14.51
C GLY A 200 -19.84 3.28 -14.62
N ASP A 201 -19.94 4.11 -13.58
CA ASP A 201 -19.30 5.43 -13.55
C ASP A 201 -17.76 5.32 -13.55
N ILE A 202 -17.11 6.27 -14.22
CA ILE A 202 -15.65 6.42 -14.32
C ILE A 202 -15.17 7.85 -13.99
N PHE A 203 -16.07 8.71 -13.50
CA PHE A 203 -15.83 10.09 -13.08
C PHE A 203 -15.18 10.97 -14.17
N SER A 204 -15.57 10.77 -15.43
CA SER A 204 -14.97 11.42 -16.60
C SER A 204 -15.08 12.96 -16.58
N GLN A 205 -16.08 13.50 -15.87
CA GLN A 205 -16.28 14.94 -15.66
C GLN A 205 -15.29 15.51 -14.62
N GLY A 206 -15.12 14.84 -13.48
CA GLY A 206 -14.12 15.22 -12.47
C GLY A 206 -12.67 15.03 -12.95
N GLY A 207 -12.42 13.99 -13.74
CA GLY A 207 -11.11 13.70 -14.35
C GLY A 207 -10.33 12.58 -13.65
N ALA A 208 -9.13 12.29 -14.18
CA ALA A 208 -8.29 11.19 -13.72
C ALA A 208 -7.95 11.25 -12.22
N GLY A 209 -7.86 12.47 -11.67
CA GLY A 209 -7.63 12.70 -10.24
C GLY A 209 -8.64 12.01 -9.33
N VAL A 210 -9.92 11.92 -9.72
CA VAL A 210 -10.96 11.28 -8.90
C VAL A 210 -10.72 9.76 -8.81
N GLY A 211 -10.54 9.10 -9.96
CA GLY A 211 -10.25 7.66 -10.01
C GLY A 211 -8.93 7.29 -9.32
N LEU A 212 -7.93 8.16 -9.39
CA LEU A 212 -6.64 7.98 -8.71
C LEU A 212 -6.75 8.21 -7.19
N ALA A 213 -7.54 9.20 -6.74
CA ALA A 213 -7.79 9.44 -5.31
C ALA A 213 -8.58 8.30 -4.67
N TYR A 214 -9.66 7.85 -5.33
CA TYR A 214 -10.39 6.64 -4.93
C TYR A 214 -9.48 5.42 -4.86
N GLY A 215 -8.61 5.24 -5.86
CA GLY A 215 -7.58 4.19 -5.85
C GLY A 215 -6.62 4.28 -4.67
N PHE A 216 -6.19 5.48 -4.30
CA PHE A 216 -5.33 5.72 -3.15
C PHE A 216 -6.03 5.39 -1.82
N GLY A 217 -7.29 5.80 -1.65
CA GLY A 217 -8.10 5.40 -0.48
C GLY A 217 -8.26 3.89 -0.36
N ALA A 218 -8.57 3.21 -1.48
CA ALA A 218 -8.71 1.76 -1.53
C ALA A 218 -7.40 1.02 -1.24
N PHE A 219 -6.26 1.61 -1.63
CA PHE A 219 -4.92 1.11 -1.29
C PHE A 219 -4.65 1.22 0.21
N VAL A 220 -4.91 2.37 0.84
CA VAL A 220 -4.74 2.56 2.30
C VAL A 220 -5.64 1.62 3.10
N LEU A 221 -6.91 1.44 2.71
CA LEU A 221 -7.78 0.42 3.31
C LEU A 221 -7.20 -1.00 3.16
N SER A 222 -6.60 -1.32 2.00
CA SER A 222 -5.98 -2.62 1.75
C SER A 222 -4.76 -2.90 2.64
N GLU A 223 -4.05 -1.86 3.06
CA GLU A 223 -2.97 -1.95 4.05
C GLU A 223 -3.51 -2.12 5.48
N THR A 224 -4.67 -1.57 5.81
CA THR A 224 -5.39 -1.91 7.06
C THR A 224 -6.10 -3.27 6.98
N GLY A 225 -6.14 -3.88 5.80
CA GLY A 225 -6.57 -5.25 5.56
C GLY A 225 -7.98 -5.42 5.02
N ASP A 226 -8.73 -4.35 4.76
CA ASP A 226 -9.95 -4.40 3.95
C ASP A 226 -9.61 -4.19 2.47
N ARG A 227 -9.89 -5.20 1.66
CA ARG A 227 -9.48 -5.27 0.25
C ARG A 227 -10.68 -5.30 -0.70
N SER A 228 -11.90 -5.13 -0.19
CA SER A 228 -13.15 -5.09 -0.96
C SER A 228 -13.08 -4.08 -2.11
N TYR A 229 -12.61 -2.86 -1.81
CA TYR A 229 -12.49 -1.75 -2.76
C TYR A 229 -11.46 -1.97 -3.89
N CYS A 230 -10.57 -2.98 -3.81
CA CYS A 230 -9.56 -3.25 -4.86
C CYS A 230 -10.19 -3.45 -6.25
N ALA A 231 -11.32 -4.15 -6.34
CA ALA A 231 -11.95 -4.46 -7.63
C ALA A 231 -12.55 -3.22 -8.32
N SER A 232 -13.23 -2.36 -7.54
CA SER A 232 -13.73 -1.05 -8.01
C SER A 232 -12.59 -0.09 -8.35
N ALA A 233 -11.53 -0.04 -7.54
CA ALA A 233 -10.39 0.85 -7.76
C ALA A 233 -9.67 0.52 -9.07
N LEU A 234 -9.40 -0.76 -9.31
CA LEU A 234 -8.82 -1.22 -10.58
C LEU A 234 -9.75 -0.94 -11.78
N ARG A 235 -11.09 -1.03 -11.60
CA ARG A 235 -12.06 -0.68 -12.66
C ARG A 235 -11.99 0.81 -13.04
N VAL A 236 -12.04 1.72 -12.06
CA VAL A 236 -12.04 3.17 -12.34
C VAL A 236 -10.68 3.70 -12.79
N MET A 237 -9.57 3.11 -12.32
CA MET A 237 -8.22 3.50 -12.74
C MET A 237 -7.85 3.02 -14.14
N GLU A 238 -8.30 1.83 -14.57
CA GLU A 238 -7.76 1.18 -15.78
C GLU A 238 -7.85 2.03 -17.06
N PRO A 239 -8.94 2.76 -17.39
CA PRO A 239 -8.98 3.61 -18.58
C PRO A 239 -7.88 4.68 -18.60
N TYR A 240 -7.54 5.25 -17.44
CA TYR A 240 -6.49 6.26 -17.30
C TYR A 240 -5.09 5.63 -17.39
N ILE A 241 -4.87 4.48 -16.73
CA ILE A 241 -3.62 3.72 -16.80
C ILE A 241 -3.35 3.27 -18.24
N ARG A 242 -4.35 2.70 -18.90
CA ARG A 242 -4.32 2.28 -20.30
C ARG A 242 -3.96 3.43 -21.22
N LYS A 243 -4.55 4.61 -21.03
CA LYS A 243 -4.17 5.82 -21.79
C LYS A 243 -2.68 6.18 -21.58
N MET A 244 -2.21 6.25 -20.33
CA MET A 244 -0.81 6.61 -20.03
C MET A 244 0.20 5.60 -20.60
N VAL A 245 -0.14 4.31 -20.62
CA VAL A 245 0.69 3.26 -21.23
C VAL A 245 0.67 3.36 -22.76
N SER A 246 -0.51 3.52 -23.37
CA SER A 246 -0.67 3.68 -24.83
C SER A 246 0.05 4.90 -25.40
N GLU A 247 0.15 6.00 -24.62
CA GLU A 247 0.89 7.21 -24.99
C GLU A 247 2.42 7.02 -24.98
N ALA A 248 2.93 6.03 -24.22
CA ALA A 248 4.36 5.69 -24.16
C ALA A 248 4.76 4.52 -25.07
N SER A 249 3.87 3.54 -25.27
CA SER A 249 4.09 2.37 -26.12
C SER A 249 4.30 2.73 -27.59
N GLU A 250 5.03 1.91 -28.33
CA GLU A 250 5.08 2.03 -29.79
C GLU A 250 3.71 1.72 -30.41
N LYS A 251 3.22 2.61 -31.29
CA LYS A 251 2.05 2.28 -32.11
C LYS A 251 2.41 1.10 -33.01
N PRO A 252 1.60 0.04 -33.08
CA PRO A 252 1.90 -1.11 -33.94
C PRO A 252 2.04 -0.63 -35.38
N VAL A 253 3.18 -0.97 -36.01
CA VAL A 253 3.42 -0.64 -37.42
C VAL A 253 2.34 -1.31 -38.25
N SER A 254 1.44 -0.51 -38.83
CA SER A 254 0.43 -1.01 -39.75
C SER A 254 1.13 -1.65 -40.94
N ALA A 255 0.97 -2.97 -41.08
CA ALA A 255 1.57 -3.72 -42.17
C ALA A 255 1.13 -3.10 -43.50
N THR A 256 2.06 -2.49 -44.24
CA THR A 256 1.73 -1.73 -45.46
C THR A 256 1.02 -2.66 -46.44
N GLY A 257 -0.22 -2.31 -46.75
CA GLY A 257 -1.19 -3.26 -47.27
C GLY A 257 -0.72 -4.00 -48.52
N LYS A 258 -0.70 -5.34 -48.46
CA LYS A 258 -0.75 -6.15 -49.67
C LYS A 258 -2.12 -5.94 -50.30
N THR A 259 -2.20 -5.07 -51.30
CA THR A 259 -3.40 -4.84 -52.10
C THR A 259 -3.80 -6.12 -52.82
N ALA A 260 -4.73 -6.88 -52.24
CA ALA A 260 -5.42 -7.95 -52.93
C ALA A 260 -6.25 -7.36 -54.10
N ALA A 261 -6.19 -8.00 -55.26
CA ALA A 261 -6.87 -7.52 -56.45
C ALA A 261 -8.41 -7.67 -56.34
N PRO A 262 -9.21 -6.76 -56.94
CA PRO A 262 -10.66 -6.80 -56.82
C PRO A 262 -11.30 -7.88 -57.71
N THR A 263 -11.86 -8.92 -57.08
CA THR A 263 -12.83 -9.83 -57.69
C THR A 263 -14.24 -9.45 -57.23
N GLY A 264 -15.08 -8.93 -58.12
CA GLY A 264 -16.38 -8.35 -57.76
C GLY A 264 -17.61 -9.18 -58.16
N LEU A 265 -18.79 -8.62 -57.84
CA LEU A 265 -20.15 -9.07 -58.21
C LEU A 265 -20.56 -10.44 -57.64
N LYS A 266 -21.53 -10.56 -56.73
CA LYS A 266 -22.76 -9.74 -56.54
C LYS A 266 -23.01 -9.39 -55.06
N GLY A 267 -23.87 -8.40 -54.84
CA GLY A 267 -24.08 -7.82 -53.52
C GLY A 267 -25.03 -8.58 -52.61
N GLU A 268 -24.68 -8.60 -51.34
CA GLU A 268 -25.58 -8.29 -50.22
C GLU A 268 -24.98 -7.08 -49.48
N SER A 269 -25.80 -6.35 -48.74
CA SER A 269 -25.44 -5.05 -48.13
C SER A 269 -25.94 -4.96 -46.70
N LEU A 270 -25.16 -4.28 -45.85
CA LEU A 270 -25.40 -4.04 -44.41
C LEU A 270 -25.06 -5.23 -43.51
N ASP A 271 -23.83 -5.22 -42.95
CA ASP A 271 -23.54 -5.34 -41.51
C ASP A 271 -22.01 -5.42 -41.28
N ALA A 272 -21.31 -4.33 -41.65
CA ALA A 272 -19.85 -4.29 -41.73
C ALA A 272 -19.22 -3.07 -41.02
N ASP A 273 -19.73 -2.69 -39.83
CA ASP A 273 -19.14 -1.62 -38.99
C ASP A 273 -19.24 -1.88 -37.47
N ASN A 274 -19.60 -3.09 -37.04
CA ASN A 274 -19.68 -3.48 -35.61
C ASN A 274 -18.95 -4.80 -35.27
N ALA A 275 -17.93 -5.15 -36.07
CA ALA A 275 -16.92 -6.14 -35.67
C ALA A 275 -16.01 -5.51 -34.60
N GLY A 276 -16.47 -5.51 -33.35
CA GLY A 276 -15.87 -4.75 -32.24
C GLY A 276 -14.36 -4.97 -32.11
N ALA A 277 -13.59 -3.88 -32.27
CA ALA A 277 -12.13 -3.91 -32.18
C ALA A 277 -11.70 -4.40 -30.79
N GLN A 278 -11.15 -5.62 -30.73
CA GLN A 278 -10.80 -6.30 -29.49
C GLN A 278 -9.70 -5.51 -28.75
N GLU A 279 -10.06 -4.88 -27.63
CA GLU A 279 -9.17 -3.92 -26.97
C GLU A 279 -7.87 -4.60 -26.50
N VAL A 280 -6.74 -4.08 -26.98
CA VAL A 280 -5.41 -4.69 -26.78
C VAL A 280 -5.15 -4.88 -25.27
N PRO A 281 -4.81 -6.09 -24.78
CA PRO A 281 -4.59 -6.32 -23.36
C PRO A 281 -3.51 -5.40 -22.78
N LEU A 282 -3.74 -4.88 -21.56
CA LEU A 282 -2.81 -3.93 -20.93
C LEU A 282 -1.39 -4.51 -20.76
N SER A 283 -1.24 -5.83 -20.60
CA SER A 283 0.05 -6.51 -20.63
C SER A 283 0.79 -6.33 -21.96
N THR A 284 0.08 -6.46 -23.08
CA THR A 284 0.63 -6.30 -24.44
C THR A 284 1.02 -4.85 -24.73
N LEU A 285 0.28 -3.88 -24.16
CA LEU A 285 0.66 -2.46 -24.21
C LEU A 285 1.93 -2.17 -23.39
N LEU A 286 2.11 -2.83 -22.25
CA LEU A 286 3.33 -2.73 -21.42
C LEU A 286 4.54 -3.39 -22.12
N ASP A 287 4.35 -4.55 -22.75
CA ASP A 287 5.39 -5.22 -23.57
C ASP A 287 5.81 -4.38 -24.80
N GLY A 288 4.94 -3.47 -25.25
CA GLY A 288 5.20 -2.49 -26.32
C GLY A 288 5.99 -1.23 -25.90
N ILE A 289 6.48 -1.14 -24.66
CA ILE A 289 7.35 -0.04 -24.20
C ILE A 289 8.83 -0.42 -24.46
N SER A 290 9.37 0.07 -25.58
CA SER A 290 10.81 0.04 -25.88
C SER A 290 11.56 1.17 -25.18
N ASP A 291 11.00 2.37 -25.24
CA ASP A 291 11.58 3.63 -24.76
C ASP A 291 11.00 4.02 -23.40
N PHE A 292 11.75 3.63 -22.36
CA PHE A 292 11.42 3.89 -20.96
C PHE A 292 11.48 5.39 -20.59
N SER A 293 12.07 6.27 -21.43
CA SER A 293 12.14 7.71 -21.14
C SER A 293 10.78 8.41 -21.23
N LYS A 294 9.87 7.90 -22.09
CA LYS A 294 8.48 8.39 -22.26
C LYS A 294 7.62 8.19 -21.02
N ILE A 295 7.93 7.18 -20.21
CA ILE A 295 7.33 7.03 -18.90
C ILE A 295 7.81 8.22 -18.05
N ASN A 296 6.91 8.90 -17.35
CA ASN A 296 7.22 10.09 -16.54
C ASN A 296 6.84 9.82 -15.06
N PRO A 297 7.13 10.74 -14.11
CA PRO A 297 6.86 10.51 -12.68
C PRO A 297 5.40 10.17 -12.36
N ARG A 298 4.45 10.89 -12.98
CA ARG A 298 3.01 10.64 -12.81
C ARG A 298 2.58 9.27 -13.35
N THR A 299 3.14 8.79 -14.46
CA THR A 299 2.87 7.44 -14.98
C THR A 299 3.50 6.35 -14.11
N VAL A 300 4.68 6.58 -13.52
CA VAL A 300 5.26 5.65 -12.53
C VAL A 300 4.38 5.54 -11.29
N ALA A 301 3.97 6.66 -10.70
CA ALA A 301 3.12 6.65 -9.51
C ALA A 301 1.76 5.97 -9.74
N ALA A 302 1.09 6.31 -10.84
CA ALA A 302 -0.20 5.71 -11.19
C ALA A 302 -0.07 4.19 -11.42
N LEU A 303 1.01 3.73 -12.07
CA LEU A 303 1.28 2.29 -12.26
C LEU A 303 1.74 1.59 -10.99
N ALA A 304 2.46 2.25 -10.08
CA ALA A 304 2.84 1.70 -8.79
C ALA A 304 1.59 1.48 -7.90
N LEU A 305 0.71 2.48 -7.82
CA LEU A 305 -0.59 2.37 -7.13
C LEU A 305 -1.46 1.26 -7.74
N TYR A 306 -1.60 1.24 -9.08
CA TYR A 306 -2.37 0.21 -9.78
C TYR A 306 -1.79 -1.20 -9.56
N GLY A 307 -0.48 -1.38 -9.71
CA GLY A 307 0.22 -2.64 -9.47
C GLY A 307 0.14 -3.10 -8.01
N ALA A 308 0.07 -2.18 -7.04
CA ALA A 308 -0.11 -2.49 -5.64
C ALA A 308 -1.54 -2.96 -5.33
N LEU A 309 -2.54 -2.31 -5.94
CA LEU A 309 -3.95 -2.76 -5.88
C LEU A 309 -4.14 -4.13 -6.54
N VAL A 310 -3.43 -4.44 -7.64
CA VAL A 310 -3.44 -5.80 -8.20
C VAL A 310 -2.85 -6.81 -7.19
N ASN A 311 -1.69 -6.53 -6.58
CA ASN A 311 -1.12 -7.40 -5.54
C ASN A 311 -2.08 -7.60 -4.36
N TRP A 312 -2.75 -6.55 -3.87
CA TRP A 312 -3.76 -6.67 -2.81
C TRP A 312 -4.97 -7.50 -3.25
N SER A 313 -5.43 -7.37 -4.50
CA SER A 313 -6.52 -8.21 -5.05
C SER A 313 -6.17 -9.70 -5.16
N LEU A 314 -4.88 -10.02 -5.36
CA LEU A 314 -4.37 -11.39 -5.36
C LEU A 314 -4.25 -11.93 -3.93
N ILE A 315 -3.74 -11.13 -2.98
CA ILE A 315 -3.71 -11.47 -1.54
C ILE A 315 -5.13 -11.73 -1.00
N ALA A 316 -6.13 -11.00 -1.49
CA ALA A 316 -7.53 -11.17 -1.14
C ALA A 316 -8.23 -12.37 -1.82
N ASN A 317 -7.56 -13.05 -2.76
CA ASN A 317 -8.17 -14.03 -3.68
C ASN A 317 -9.36 -13.48 -4.49
N LEU A 318 -9.46 -12.16 -4.65
CA LEU A 318 -10.47 -11.51 -5.51
C LEU A 318 -10.14 -11.65 -6.99
N LYS A 319 -8.86 -11.89 -7.32
CA LYS A 319 -8.33 -12.08 -8.69
C LYS A 319 -8.77 -11.00 -9.69
N ALA A 320 -9.00 -9.78 -9.20
CA ALA A 320 -9.61 -8.69 -9.97
C ALA A 320 -8.83 -8.32 -11.23
N ARG A 321 -7.51 -8.54 -11.24
CA ARG A 321 -6.67 -8.63 -12.44
C ARG A 321 -5.67 -9.79 -12.28
N SER A 322 -5.06 -10.22 -13.38
CA SER A 322 -4.17 -11.39 -13.37
C SER A 322 -2.80 -11.11 -12.73
N GLY A 323 -2.23 -12.12 -12.08
CA GLY A 323 -0.85 -12.05 -11.56
C GLY A 323 0.21 -11.79 -12.65
N ALA A 324 -0.05 -12.24 -13.89
CA ALA A 324 0.79 -11.94 -15.04
C ALA A 324 0.84 -10.43 -15.35
N LEU A 325 -0.28 -9.70 -15.22
CA LEU A 325 -0.31 -8.24 -15.38
C LEU A 325 0.50 -7.54 -14.29
N SER A 326 0.38 -7.98 -13.03
CA SER A 326 1.19 -7.40 -11.93
C SER A 326 2.69 -7.62 -12.16
N ILE A 327 3.09 -8.84 -12.55
CA ILE A 327 4.47 -9.17 -12.90
C ILE A 327 4.99 -8.31 -14.07
N ALA A 328 4.14 -8.01 -15.08
CA ALA A 328 4.51 -7.12 -16.18
C ALA A 328 4.70 -5.67 -15.72
N ILE A 329 3.76 -5.12 -14.94
CA ILE A 329 3.85 -3.76 -14.36
C ILE A 329 5.13 -3.60 -13.54
N TRP A 330 5.36 -4.48 -12.56
CA TRP A 330 6.51 -4.34 -11.65
C TRP A 330 7.85 -4.62 -12.33
N ARG A 331 7.90 -5.46 -13.38
CA ARG A 331 9.10 -5.63 -14.22
C ARG A 331 9.38 -4.39 -15.07
N MET A 332 8.35 -3.78 -15.66
CA MET A 332 8.48 -2.54 -16.43
C MET A 332 8.97 -1.41 -15.50
N LEU A 333 8.40 -1.29 -14.30
CA LEU A 333 8.83 -0.32 -13.29
C LEU A 333 10.27 -0.57 -12.82
N GLU A 334 10.68 -1.82 -12.51
CA GLU A 334 12.08 -2.12 -12.20
C GLU A 334 13.00 -1.67 -13.33
N ARG A 335 12.71 -2.10 -14.57
CA ARG A 335 13.55 -1.81 -15.74
C ARG A 335 13.60 -0.31 -16.03
N ARG A 336 12.52 0.42 -15.76
CA ARG A 336 12.51 1.88 -15.83
C ARG A 336 13.49 2.47 -14.83
N ILE A 337 13.36 2.12 -13.54
CA ILE A 337 14.14 2.72 -12.46
C ILE A 337 15.64 2.37 -12.60
N GLU A 338 15.96 1.22 -13.20
CA GLU A 338 17.32 0.85 -13.61
C GLU A 338 17.93 1.74 -14.71
N LEU A 339 17.09 2.36 -15.56
CA LEU A 339 17.52 3.16 -16.71
C LEU A 339 17.47 4.68 -16.47
N SER A 340 16.81 5.15 -15.41
CA SER A 340 16.82 6.55 -14.95
C SER A 340 17.78 6.76 -13.77
N MET A 341 17.94 8.00 -13.29
CA MET A 341 18.70 8.30 -12.07
C MET A 341 17.89 7.98 -10.79
N GLY A 342 17.16 6.86 -10.80
CA GLY A 342 16.34 6.41 -9.69
C GLY A 342 17.19 5.94 -8.52
N SER A 343 16.70 6.10 -7.28
CA SER A 343 17.47 5.69 -6.11
C SER A 343 17.53 4.16 -5.98
N PRO A 344 18.55 3.61 -5.28
CA PRO A 344 18.57 2.21 -4.91
C PRO A 344 17.33 1.76 -4.12
N VAL A 345 16.66 2.69 -3.41
CA VAL A 345 15.44 2.44 -2.63
C VAL A 345 14.23 2.27 -3.55
N ASP A 346 14.03 3.19 -4.50
CA ASP A 346 13.00 3.07 -5.56
C ASP A 346 13.11 1.72 -6.27
N ARG A 347 14.35 1.34 -6.62
CA ARG A 347 14.63 0.08 -7.29
C ARG A 347 14.39 -1.12 -6.37
N ALA A 348 14.80 -1.06 -5.10
CA ALA A 348 14.53 -2.12 -4.14
C ALA A 348 13.02 -2.33 -3.91
N LEU A 349 12.23 -1.26 -3.84
CA LEU A 349 10.78 -1.30 -3.70
C LEU A 349 10.09 -1.93 -4.92
N SER A 350 10.45 -1.51 -6.15
CA SER A 350 9.91 -2.15 -7.37
C SER A 350 10.26 -3.65 -7.45
N ILE A 351 11.48 -4.03 -7.07
CA ILE A 351 11.91 -5.45 -7.02
C ILE A 351 11.17 -6.22 -5.92
N CYS A 352 10.93 -5.62 -4.75
CA CYS A 352 10.12 -6.20 -3.68
C CYS A 352 8.71 -6.51 -4.19
N LYS A 353 8.08 -5.56 -4.89
CA LYS A 353 6.71 -5.72 -5.41
C LYS A 353 6.61 -6.66 -6.61
N LEU A 354 7.67 -6.78 -7.42
CA LEU A 354 7.82 -7.85 -8.41
C LEU A 354 7.94 -9.23 -7.74
N GLY A 355 8.72 -9.34 -6.65
CA GLY A 355 8.83 -10.54 -5.83
C GLY A 355 7.47 -10.96 -5.25
N GLU A 356 6.73 -10.01 -4.67
CA GLU A 356 5.37 -10.20 -4.16
C GLU A 356 4.42 -10.71 -5.27
N ALA A 357 4.41 -10.05 -6.43
CA ALA A 357 3.60 -10.47 -7.58
C ALA A 357 3.94 -11.90 -8.06
N MET A 358 5.23 -12.27 -8.11
CA MET A 358 5.65 -13.63 -8.47
C MET A 358 5.23 -14.68 -7.44
N VAL A 359 5.44 -14.43 -6.13
CA VAL A 359 5.08 -15.40 -5.10
C VAL A 359 3.57 -15.62 -5.03
N LEU A 360 2.76 -14.55 -5.10
CA LEU A 360 1.30 -14.66 -5.15
C LEU A 360 0.83 -15.46 -6.37
N THR A 361 1.40 -15.19 -7.55
CA THR A 361 1.08 -15.93 -8.79
C THR A 361 1.57 -17.38 -8.75
N GLY A 362 2.68 -17.65 -8.09
CA GLY A 362 3.23 -19.00 -7.92
C GLY A 362 2.39 -19.84 -6.97
N LYS A 363 1.94 -19.25 -5.85
CA LYS A 363 1.02 -19.90 -4.90
C LYS A 363 -0.33 -20.23 -5.52
N ASP A 364 -0.90 -19.31 -6.31
CA ASP A 364 -2.18 -19.51 -7.01
C ASP A 364 -2.14 -20.59 -8.13
N LYS A 365 -0.93 -21.03 -8.49
CA LYS A 365 -0.68 -22.03 -9.56
C LYS A 365 0.09 -23.25 -9.09
N GLU A 366 0.38 -23.35 -7.80
CA GLU A 366 1.26 -24.37 -7.20
C GLU A 366 2.64 -24.47 -7.91
N ASP A 367 3.13 -23.35 -8.45
CA ASP A 367 4.43 -23.26 -9.14
C ASP A 367 5.53 -22.79 -8.19
N ALA A 368 6.15 -23.75 -7.50
CA ALA A 368 7.31 -23.50 -6.65
C ALA A 368 8.52 -22.90 -7.40
N LYS A 369 8.63 -23.04 -8.73
CA LYS A 369 9.72 -22.42 -9.51
C LYS A 369 9.46 -20.92 -9.73
N LEU A 370 8.20 -20.49 -9.79
CA LEU A 370 7.84 -19.07 -9.80
C LEU A 370 7.98 -18.44 -8.41
N VAL A 371 7.64 -19.18 -7.35
CA VAL A 371 7.91 -18.76 -5.96
C VAL A 371 9.41 -18.58 -5.70
N ASP A 372 10.26 -19.54 -6.13
CA ASP A 372 11.72 -19.44 -5.99
C ASP A 372 12.31 -18.22 -6.73
N LYS A 373 11.76 -17.86 -7.90
CA LYS A 373 12.13 -16.62 -8.60
C LYS A 373 11.76 -15.38 -7.79
N GLY A 374 10.57 -15.35 -7.20
CA GLY A 374 10.17 -14.30 -6.26
C GLY A 374 11.12 -14.18 -5.07
N ALA A 375 11.53 -15.31 -4.47
CA ALA A 375 12.54 -15.36 -3.41
C ALA A 375 13.90 -14.81 -3.88
N ALA A 376 14.31 -15.05 -5.14
CA ALA A 376 15.52 -14.46 -5.71
C ALA A 376 15.41 -12.93 -5.88
N HIS A 377 14.25 -12.41 -6.30
CA HIS A 377 13.99 -10.97 -6.34
C HIS A 377 14.09 -10.34 -4.94
N TYR A 378 13.50 -10.93 -3.90
CA TYR A 378 13.64 -10.41 -2.53
C TYR A 378 15.09 -10.44 -2.02
N ARG A 379 15.87 -11.51 -2.30
CA ARG A 379 17.31 -11.56 -1.96
C ARG A 379 18.11 -10.45 -2.64
N ARG A 380 17.74 -10.04 -3.85
CA ARG A 380 18.36 -8.90 -4.54
C ARG A 380 17.94 -7.57 -3.91
N ALA A 381 16.64 -7.37 -3.65
CA ALA A 381 16.12 -6.13 -3.04
C ALA A 381 16.73 -5.86 -1.64
N ILE A 382 16.87 -6.90 -0.80
CA ILE A 382 17.37 -6.72 0.58
C ILE A 382 18.84 -6.27 0.62
N GLY A 383 19.63 -6.61 -0.40
CA GLY A 383 21.03 -6.18 -0.54
C GLY A 383 21.20 -4.75 -1.04
N MET A 384 20.12 -4.07 -1.43
CA MET A 384 20.16 -2.71 -2.00
C MET A 384 19.82 -1.60 -0.98
N ILE A 385 19.40 -1.97 0.25
CA ILE A 385 18.92 -1.02 1.26
C ILE A 385 19.59 -1.23 2.62
N ASN A 386 19.81 -0.13 3.35
CA ASN A 386 20.29 -0.18 4.73
C ASN A 386 19.12 -0.38 5.70
N ALA A 387 19.14 -1.47 6.48
CA ALA A 387 18.10 -1.83 7.45
C ALA A 387 17.88 -0.82 8.59
N ARG A 388 18.86 0.04 8.89
CA ARG A 388 18.72 1.10 9.91
C ARG A 388 18.01 2.36 9.38
N VAL A 389 18.07 2.59 8.07
CA VAL A 389 17.51 3.79 7.41
C VAL A 389 16.15 3.48 6.81
N HIS A 390 15.98 2.28 6.25
CA HIS A 390 14.77 1.83 5.54
C HIS A 390 14.10 0.67 6.29
N GLY A 391 14.03 0.74 7.63
CA GLY A 391 13.56 -0.35 8.50
C GLY A 391 12.23 -0.99 8.08
N PRO A 392 11.18 -0.21 7.75
CA PRO A 392 9.88 -0.76 7.32
C PRO A 392 9.95 -1.48 5.97
N LEU A 393 10.71 -0.95 5.01
CA LEU A 393 10.92 -1.58 3.70
C LEU A 393 11.77 -2.85 3.83
N TYR A 394 12.83 -2.82 4.65
CA TYR A 394 13.64 -4.00 4.96
C TYR A 394 12.79 -5.10 5.61
N ALA A 395 11.95 -4.76 6.58
CA ALA A 395 11.07 -5.72 7.23
C ALA A 395 10.04 -6.32 6.25
N THR A 396 9.53 -5.52 5.31
CA THR A 396 8.64 -5.98 4.23
C THR A 396 9.34 -6.95 3.26
N ILE A 397 10.57 -6.64 2.85
CA ILE A 397 11.38 -7.51 1.97
C ILE A 397 11.79 -8.80 2.70
N ALA A 398 12.22 -8.71 3.96
CA ALA A 398 12.59 -9.85 4.78
C ALA A 398 11.40 -10.79 5.04
N TYR A 399 10.23 -10.21 5.36
CA TYR A 399 8.96 -10.94 5.41
C TYR A 399 8.70 -11.70 4.10
N GLY A 400 8.77 -11.00 2.96
CA GLY A 400 8.51 -11.59 1.65
C GLY A 400 9.50 -12.69 1.27
N LEU A 401 10.77 -12.53 1.59
CA LEU A 401 11.80 -13.55 1.38
C LEU A 401 11.49 -14.84 2.16
N ALA A 402 11.18 -14.71 3.45
CA ALA A 402 10.87 -15.85 4.30
C ALA A 402 9.53 -16.50 3.91
N GLU A 403 8.50 -15.71 3.61
CA GLU A 403 7.19 -16.18 3.15
C GLU A 403 7.25 -16.89 1.78
N ALA A 404 8.15 -16.48 0.90
CA ALA A 404 8.46 -17.19 -0.35
C ALA A 404 9.13 -18.55 -0.08
N ILE A 405 10.11 -18.62 0.82
CA ILE A 405 10.79 -19.88 1.17
C ILE A 405 9.81 -20.85 1.83
N VAL A 406 8.96 -20.36 2.76
CA VAL A 406 7.86 -21.14 3.35
C VAL A 406 6.92 -21.67 2.27
N SER A 407 6.46 -20.81 1.37
CA SER A 407 5.51 -21.20 0.32
C SER A 407 6.12 -22.21 -0.66
N SER A 408 7.40 -22.09 -1.02
CA SER A 408 8.11 -23.06 -1.87
C SER A 408 8.27 -24.42 -1.19
N ALA A 409 8.49 -24.45 0.13
CA ALA A 409 8.50 -25.68 0.92
C ALA A 409 7.11 -26.35 0.98
N THR A 410 6.06 -25.58 1.27
CA THR A 410 4.67 -26.07 1.31
C THR A 410 4.22 -26.65 -0.04
N ILE A 411 4.50 -25.98 -1.16
CA ILE A 411 4.14 -26.46 -2.51
C ILE A 411 4.90 -27.75 -2.89
N ARG A 412 6.06 -28.00 -2.28
CA ARG A 412 6.87 -29.20 -2.50
C ARG A 412 6.58 -30.34 -1.52
N ASP A 413 5.66 -30.15 -0.58
CA ASP A 413 5.39 -31.04 0.56
C ASP A 413 6.67 -31.45 1.32
N VAL A 414 7.53 -30.46 1.62
CA VAL A 414 8.74 -30.64 2.43
C VAL A 414 8.72 -29.78 3.69
N THR A 415 9.41 -30.24 4.74
CA THR A 415 9.61 -29.49 5.99
C THR A 415 10.11 -28.08 5.71
N ILE A 416 9.52 -27.09 6.39
CA ILE A 416 9.95 -25.69 6.26
C ILE A 416 11.36 -25.57 6.85
N PRO A 417 12.34 -24.96 6.13
CA PRO A 417 13.69 -24.74 6.66
C PRO A 417 13.68 -23.57 7.68
N ASP A 418 13.20 -23.85 8.88
CA ASP A 418 13.15 -22.93 10.03
C ASP A 418 14.50 -22.23 10.30
N THR A 419 15.60 -22.97 10.27
CA THR A 419 16.99 -22.47 10.34
C THR A 419 17.32 -21.37 9.33
N GLN A 420 16.58 -21.28 8.21
CA GLN A 420 16.71 -20.20 7.23
C GLN A 420 15.66 -19.10 7.40
N VAL A 421 14.40 -19.44 7.71
CA VAL A 421 13.30 -18.46 7.73
C VAL A 421 13.09 -17.77 9.08
N VAL A 422 13.31 -18.46 10.20
CA VAL A 422 13.16 -17.90 11.55
C VAL A 422 14.13 -16.73 11.80
N PRO A 423 15.44 -16.82 11.47
CA PRO A 423 16.35 -15.68 11.63
C PRO A 423 15.97 -14.46 10.78
N VAL A 424 15.37 -14.67 9.60
CA VAL A 424 14.94 -13.60 8.69
C VAL A 424 13.71 -12.88 9.24
N PHE A 425 12.70 -13.61 9.74
CA PHE A 425 11.58 -13.00 10.45
C PHE A 425 12.04 -12.26 11.72
N GLN A 426 12.95 -12.85 12.51
CA GLN A 426 13.53 -12.19 13.70
C GLN A 426 14.36 -10.95 13.35
N ALA A 427 15.01 -10.90 12.19
CA ALA A 427 15.71 -9.69 11.71
C ALA A 427 14.72 -8.58 11.33
N ALA A 428 13.60 -8.92 10.68
CA ALA A 428 12.52 -7.98 10.36
C ALA A 428 11.91 -7.36 11.65
N LEU A 429 11.62 -8.18 12.66
CA LEU A 429 11.08 -7.76 13.96
C LEU A 429 12.03 -6.90 14.81
N LYS A 430 13.32 -6.80 14.44
CA LYS A 430 14.31 -5.94 15.12
C LYS A 430 14.35 -4.51 14.55
N VAL A 431 13.80 -4.28 13.35
CA VAL A 431 13.82 -2.96 12.67
C VAL A 431 12.43 -2.42 12.31
N CYS A 432 11.39 -3.25 12.39
CA CYS A 432 9.99 -2.86 12.39
C CYS A 432 9.43 -3.04 13.81
N THR A 433 8.80 -2.02 14.38
CA THR A 433 8.16 -2.09 15.71
C THR A 433 6.65 -2.26 15.59
N ARG A 434 6.05 -2.90 16.59
CA ARG A 434 4.58 -2.98 16.72
C ARG A 434 3.92 -1.61 16.84
N ARG A 435 4.55 -0.64 17.52
CA ARG A 435 4.01 0.71 17.72
C ARG A 435 3.88 1.47 16.39
N ASP A 436 4.92 1.41 15.57
CA ASP A 436 5.03 2.26 14.37
C ASP A 436 4.31 1.62 13.16
N HIS A 437 4.44 0.29 13.01
CA HIS A 437 3.84 -0.45 11.89
C HIS A 437 3.15 -1.75 12.37
N PRO A 438 2.07 -1.65 13.18
CA PRO A 438 1.43 -2.80 13.83
C PRO A 438 0.98 -3.88 12.84
N TYR A 439 0.52 -3.50 11.65
CA TYR A 439 0.13 -4.45 10.59
C TYR A 439 1.31 -5.25 10.01
N ILE A 440 2.42 -4.58 9.68
CA ILE A 440 3.61 -5.23 9.12
C ILE A 440 4.21 -6.16 10.18
N TRP A 441 4.31 -5.68 11.42
CA TRP A 441 4.77 -6.46 12.57
C TRP A 441 3.88 -7.69 12.82
N GLY A 442 2.56 -7.50 12.85
CA GLY A 442 1.57 -8.58 13.00
C GLY A 442 1.65 -9.61 11.87
N ARG A 443 1.86 -9.20 10.61
CA ARG A 443 2.10 -10.12 9.48
C ARG A 443 3.34 -10.99 9.69
N ILE A 444 4.44 -10.40 10.18
CA ILE A 444 5.68 -11.13 10.47
C ILE A 444 5.47 -12.12 11.62
N MET A 445 4.86 -11.69 12.72
CA MET A 445 4.55 -12.56 13.87
C MET A 445 3.62 -13.72 13.48
N PHE A 446 2.59 -13.46 12.66
CA PHE A 446 1.69 -14.48 12.15
C PHE A 446 2.40 -15.51 11.24
N ALA A 447 3.29 -15.05 10.36
CA ALA A 447 4.06 -15.95 9.49
C ALA A 447 5.06 -16.80 10.29
N LEU A 448 5.77 -16.19 11.24
CA LEU A 448 6.66 -16.87 12.17
C LEU A 448 5.92 -17.91 13.03
N ALA A 449 4.75 -17.55 13.57
CA ALA A 449 3.86 -18.45 14.29
C ALA A 449 3.46 -19.67 13.44
N THR A 450 3.24 -19.45 12.14
CA THR A 450 2.83 -20.51 11.20
C THR A 450 3.97 -21.47 10.88
N VAL A 451 5.22 -21.00 10.80
CA VAL A 451 6.40 -21.89 10.70
C VAL A 451 6.50 -22.78 11.94
N TYR A 452 6.45 -22.17 13.13
CA TYR A 452 6.52 -22.90 14.39
C TYR A 452 5.34 -23.89 14.57
N LEU A 453 4.13 -23.54 14.14
CA LEU A 453 2.97 -24.45 14.18
C LEU A 453 3.17 -25.66 13.27
N THR A 454 3.64 -25.44 12.03
CA THR A 454 3.83 -26.52 11.04
C THR A 454 4.96 -27.46 11.45
N ASN A 455 6.17 -26.94 11.71
CA ASN A 455 7.30 -27.77 12.12
C ASN A 455 7.07 -28.40 13.51
N GLY A 456 6.51 -27.65 14.46
CA GLY A 456 6.18 -28.15 15.78
C GLY A 456 5.14 -29.27 15.77
N ASN A 457 4.12 -29.17 14.91
CA ASN A 457 3.20 -30.29 14.69
C ASN A 457 3.88 -31.45 13.95
N LEU A 458 4.75 -31.22 12.97
CA LEU A 458 5.45 -32.30 12.26
C LEU A 458 6.33 -33.13 13.21
N HIS A 459 7.17 -32.45 13.99
CA HIS A 459 8.15 -33.08 14.89
C HIS A 459 7.63 -33.39 16.30
N LYS A 460 6.38 -32.98 16.61
CA LYS A 460 5.75 -33.06 17.95
C LYS A 460 6.52 -32.28 19.03
N ASP A 461 7.14 -31.18 18.60
CA ASP A 461 7.93 -30.27 19.42
C ASP A 461 7.02 -29.31 20.21
N ILE A 462 7.07 -29.41 21.53
CA ILE A 462 6.26 -28.63 22.48
C ILE A 462 6.78 -27.19 22.59
N GLU A 463 8.08 -26.94 22.44
CA GLU A 463 8.66 -25.60 22.49
C GLU A 463 8.27 -24.79 21.25
N MET A 464 8.38 -25.39 20.06
CA MET A 464 7.87 -24.78 18.82
C MET A 464 6.37 -24.51 18.91
N LEU A 465 5.54 -25.46 19.34
CA LEU A 465 4.10 -25.24 19.48
C LEU A 465 3.76 -24.14 20.51
N THR A 466 4.56 -24.00 21.57
CA THR A 466 4.44 -22.91 22.55
C THR A 466 4.83 -21.56 21.94
N HIS A 467 5.93 -21.49 21.19
CA HIS A 467 6.31 -20.28 20.44
C HIS A 467 5.27 -19.88 19.39
N ALA A 468 4.68 -20.85 18.67
CA ALA A 468 3.59 -20.62 17.74
C ALA A 468 2.40 -19.93 18.42
N ARG A 469 1.95 -20.47 19.55
CA ARG A 469 0.85 -19.90 20.35
C ARG A 469 1.12 -18.45 20.75
N MET A 470 2.28 -18.19 21.37
CA MET A 470 2.64 -16.84 21.82
C MET A 470 2.74 -15.85 20.65
N SER A 471 3.28 -16.30 19.52
CA SER A 471 3.42 -15.48 18.32
C SER A 471 2.06 -15.16 17.67
N TYR A 472 1.10 -16.10 17.68
CA TYR A 472 -0.27 -15.84 17.22
C TYR A 472 -1.04 -14.87 18.14
N SER A 473 -0.86 -14.97 19.47
CA SER A 473 -1.44 -14.01 20.43
C SER A 473 -0.90 -12.59 20.19
N GLN A 474 0.41 -12.43 20.03
CA GLN A 474 1.01 -11.13 19.74
C GLN A 474 0.58 -10.57 18.36
N ALA A 475 0.45 -11.44 17.35
CA ALA A 475 -0.08 -11.05 16.04
C ALA A 475 -1.55 -10.59 16.12
N TYR A 476 -2.39 -11.26 16.92
CA TYR A 476 -3.79 -10.89 17.13
C TYR A 476 -3.92 -9.46 17.67
N GLU A 477 -3.16 -9.12 18.72
CA GLU A 477 -3.17 -7.77 19.30
C GLU A 477 -2.68 -6.71 18.31
N ALA A 478 -1.58 -6.96 17.61
CA ALA A 478 -1.03 -6.04 16.62
C ALA A 478 -1.99 -5.85 15.41
N PHE A 479 -2.76 -6.88 15.04
CA PHE A 479 -3.81 -6.73 14.03
C PHE A 479 -5.01 -5.92 14.55
N ASN A 480 -5.37 -5.98 15.84
CA ASN A 480 -6.38 -5.10 16.41
C ASN A 480 -5.90 -3.64 16.44
N GLU A 481 -4.65 -3.37 16.84
CA GLU A 481 -4.02 -2.04 16.78
C GLU A 481 -3.95 -1.47 15.35
N ALA A 482 -3.82 -2.35 14.35
CA ALA A 482 -3.87 -1.97 12.94
C ALA A 482 -5.30 -1.73 12.39
N GLY A 483 -6.35 -2.04 13.15
CA GLY A 483 -7.73 -2.10 12.66
C GLY A 483 -8.04 -3.33 11.78
N ALA A 484 -7.07 -4.23 11.60
CA ALA A 484 -7.08 -5.37 10.67
C ALA A 484 -7.91 -6.57 11.18
N LYS A 485 -9.20 -6.35 11.47
CA LYS A 485 -10.16 -7.30 12.05
C LYS A 485 -10.15 -8.69 11.39
N GLY A 486 -9.99 -8.76 10.06
CA GLY A 486 -9.89 -10.03 9.33
C GLY A 486 -8.60 -10.81 9.63
N ALA A 487 -7.46 -10.12 9.71
CA ALA A 487 -6.17 -10.73 10.06
C ALA A 487 -6.12 -11.13 11.55
N ALA A 488 -6.73 -10.33 12.44
CA ALA A 488 -6.91 -10.68 13.85
C ALA A 488 -7.68 -12.00 14.00
N ARG A 489 -8.83 -12.16 13.31
CA ARG A 489 -9.59 -13.44 13.30
C ARG A 489 -8.73 -14.63 12.84
N ALA A 490 -7.90 -14.45 11.80
CA ALA A 490 -6.99 -15.49 11.35
C ALA A 490 -5.92 -15.86 12.40
N ALA A 491 -5.34 -14.86 13.08
CA ALA A 491 -4.37 -15.06 14.17
C ALA A 491 -4.99 -15.77 15.38
N SER A 492 -6.20 -15.40 15.79
CA SER A 492 -6.97 -16.10 16.84
C SER A 492 -7.22 -17.57 16.47
N GLY A 493 -7.60 -17.86 15.22
CA GLY A 493 -7.71 -19.23 14.73
C GLY A 493 -6.38 -20.00 14.74
N GLY A 494 -5.24 -19.31 14.57
CA GLY A 494 -3.90 -19.86 14.75
C GLY A 494 -3.60 -20.23 16.20
N TYR A 495 -3.85 -19.31 17.12
CA TYR A 495 -3.70 -19.51 18.58
C TYR A 495 -4.43 -20.77 19.04
N THR A 496 -5.71 -20.91 18.68
CA THR A 496 -6.54 -22.07 19.07
C THR A 496 -6.03 -23.39 18.48
N ARG A 497 -5.46 -23.39 17.27
CA ARG A 497 -4.81 -24.59 16.71
C ARG A 497 -3.57 -24.98 17.52
N SER A 498 -2.73 -24.01 17.91
CA SER A 498 -1.54 -24.27 18.74
C SER A 498 -1.93 -24.86 20.11
N GLU A 499 -2.91 -24.28 20.80
CA GLU A 499 -3.42 -24.81 22.08
C GLU A 499 -3.96 -26.25 21.94
N ASN A 500 -4.71 -26.53 20.88
CA ASN A 500 -5.27 -27.86 20.65
C ASN A 500 -4.17 -28.92 20.45
N PHE A 501 -3.07 -28.60 19.74
CA PHE A 501 -1.94 -29.52 19.62
C PHE A 501 -1.16 -29.69 20.92
N LEU A 502 -0.92 -28.61 21.68
CA LEU A 502 -0.28 -28.67 23.00
C LEU A 502 -1.09 -29.54 23.97
N SER A 503 -2.41 -29.35 24.02
CA SER A 503 -3.33 -30.15 24.84
C SER A 503 -3.32 -31.63 24.45
N GLN A 504 -3.31 -31.95 23.15
CA GLN A 504 -3.20 -33.34 22.68
C GLN A 504 -1.87 -34.00 23.05
N LEU A 505 -0.74 -33.27 22.98
CA LEU A 505 0.57 -33.80 23.38
C LEU A 505 0.66 -33.98 24.90
N GLY A 506 0.18 -33.00 25.67
CA GLY A 506 0.06 -33.10 27.12
C GLY A 506 -0.78 -34.30 27.54
N HIS A 507 -1.95 -34.51 26.93
CA HIS A 507 -2.81 -35.64 27.23
C HIS A 507 -2.13 -36.98 26.89
N ARG A 508 -1.52 -37.12 25.70
CA ARG A 508 -0.76 -38.33 25.34
C ARG A 508 0.34 -38.64 26.35
N LYS A 509 1.09 -37.62 26.78
CA LYS A 509 2.11 -37.79 27.83
C LYS A 509 1.49 -38.28 29.14
N THR A 510 0.43 -37.63 29.63
CA THR A 510 -0.24 -38.09 30.87
C THR A 510 -0.79 -39.51 30.78
N VAL A 511 -1.22 -39.96 29.59
CA VAL A 511 -1.64 -41.35 29.36
C VAL A 511 -0.43 -42.29 29.38
N MET A 512 0.66 -41.97 28.68
CA MET A 512 1.89 -42.79 28.68
C MET A 512 2.51 -42.93 30.08
N ASP A 513 2.55 -41.83 30.82
CA ASP A 513 3.02 -41.78 32.21
C ASP A 513 2.11 -42.64 33.12
N ALA A 514 0.78 -42.59 32.93
CA ALA A 514 -0.19 -43.38 33.69
C ALA A 514 -0.24 -44.87 33.30
N THR A 515 0.09 -45.24 32.06
CA THR A 515 0.16 -46.64 31.61
C THR A 515 1.53 -47.28 31.81
N GLY A 516 2.48 -46.59 32.46
CA GLY A 516 3.81 -47.14 32.78
C GLY A 516 4.68 -47.42 31.55
N GLY A 517 4.60 -46.56 30.53
CA GLY A 517 5.16 -46.79 29.19
C GLY A 517 6.70 -46.75 29.04
N VAL A 518 7.44 -47.47 29.89
CA VAL A 518 8.87 -47.75 29.69
C VAL A 518 9.01 -49.14 29.08
N GLY A 519 9.22 -49.19 27.75
CA GLY A 519 9.66 -50.42 27.09
C GLY A 519 11.12 -50.69 27.42
N GLU A 520 11.39 -51.48 28.46
CA GLU A 520 12.74 -51.94 28.76
C GLU A 520 13.30 -52.75 27.58
N SER A 521 14.47 -52.35 27.09
CA SER A 521 15.22 -53.07 26.06
C SER A 521 15.94 -54.28 26.66
N SER A 522 15.15 -55.26 27.13
CA SER A 522 15.60 -56.50 27.76
C SER A 522 16.18 -57.51 26.74
N ASP A 523 17.18 -57.09 25.95
CA ASP A 523 17.94 -57.97 25.06
C ASP A 523 19.44 -57.96 25.42
N LYS A 524 19.73 -58.54 26.59
CA LYS A 524 21.06 -58.88 27.09
C LYS A 524 20.99 -60.19 27.89
N GLY A 525 21.24 -61.34 27.26
CA GLY A 525 21.58 -62.55 28.03
C GLY A 525 21.16 -63.92 27.50
N ALA A 526 21.55 -64.29 26.27
CA ALA A 526 21.67 -65.70 25.85
C ALA A 526 22.90 -65.80 24.93
N ALA A 527 24.13 -66.05 25.39
CA ALA A 527 24.65 -67.14 26.23
C ALA A 527 24.76 -68.49 25.48
N ASN A 528 26.00 -68.98 25.36
CA ASN A 528 26.39 -70.14 24.57
C ASN A 528 25.74 -71.46 25.05
N ALA A 529 25.34 -72.32 24.11
CA ALA A 529 25.30 -73.77 24.31
C ALA A 529 25.43 -74.52 22.96
N SER A 530 26.38 -75.47 22.91
CA SER A 530 26.61 -76.52 21.89
C SER A 530 26.41 -76.14 20.42
#